data_AF-A0A0V0JB96-F1
#
_entry.id   AF-A0A0V0JB96-F1
#
_cell.length_a   1.000
_cell.length_b   1.000
_cell.length_c   1.000
_cell.angle_alpha   90.00
_cell.angle_beta   90.00
_cell.angle_gamma   90.00
#
_symmetry.space_group_name_H-M   'P 1'
#
loop_
_entity.id
_entity.type
_entity.pdbx_description
1 polymer ?
#
loop_
_entity_poly.entity_id
_entity_poly.type
_entity_poly.pdbx_seq_one_letter_code
_entity_poly.pdbx_strand_id
1 'polypeptide(L)'
;MSQNKLRSLPTELGNIRSLKVLNLEDNLLSSLPESLGDLTNLQELCLDRNPLQTLPAHLGCLRQLKKLTVPLDSLLTPQRDVCEGGISSILSFLRRAGNIPDEIELNPAEPGSQSPSPSTSTYEEPFETTDSAFYAHQLTVKRRHNENLHKELVAAQKAEALAAQRALKSRNSVLNQLVEEGSRNEAEVCLLQKRRDARRRELLSNLRDAESHADELIRRLCEANEAVYKREAEWEAAQTEVLNHSLTTGLSQSSRLAILDSMQETLRASEAVIARQNRSRDSAKQQLHTDKVDSEKALTKVLDSRHLDKLDLTARIANEEADQKEAFRRLQELRDLQSQRIIQEIRLVEQELCRLTQAEQERKRTSSQQAISSLAEQRGKLLQLLQSLQKAKDRRETELQNRLVELEARKLRDQTDYWLVQYQRLMDKKPVALFSVQLIDPDVYKILEAADAIDYAANFEYHRITSDMLMSFTDADLLQIGVYTLGTRKSILRVLEEYISKQKLELPEPSAPPQDLPSAPPPPLSKPADFEDDEQLPQPSAPPLPPILARFESECCVCQERGCSIIFLPCGHVCCCGTCASHLDQCPLCRCTLEQCVQLST
;
A
#
# COMPACT_ATOMS: atom_id res chain seq x y z
N MET A 1 26.85 -18.35 9.60
CA MET A 1 27.08 -16.95 9.20
C MET A 1 28.19 -16.31 10.03
N SER A 2 29.23 -17.06 10.41
CA SER A 2 30.38 -16.51 11.14
C SER A 2 31.32 -15.73 10.21
N GLN A 3 32.12 -14.80 10.73
CA GLN A 3 33.15 -14.05 9.97
C GLN A 3 32.62 -13.15 8.83
N ASN A 4 31.34 -12.73 8.88
CA ASN A 4 30.68 -11.98 7.80
C ASN A 4 30.58 -10.46 8.03
N LYS A 5 31.16 -9.92 9.12
CA LYS A 5 31.12 -8.49 9.49
C LYS A 5 29.72 -7.87 9.58
N LEU A 6 28.69 -8.69 9.80
CA LEU A 6 27.28 -8.28 9.89
C LEU A 6 27.07 -7.29 11.05
N ARG A 7 26.37 -6.18 10.82
CA ARG A 7 26.08 -5.15 11.85
C ARG A 7 24.73 -5.30 12.53
N SER A 8 23.77 -5.92 11.84
CA SER A 8 22.43 -6.23 12.32
C SER A 8 21.92 -7.50 11.65
N LEU A 9 20.78 -8.02 12.11
CA LEU A 9 20.07 -9.15 11.50
C LEU A 9 18.67 -8.69 11.03
N PRO A 10 18.16 -9.22 9.91
CA PRO A 10 16.78 -8.99 9.49
C PRO A 10 15.79 -9.59 10.49
N THR A 11 14.67 -8.91 10.75
CA THR A 11 13.61 -9.39 11.66
C THR A 11 12.90 -10.61 11.07
N GLU A 12 12.88 -10.75 9.75
CA GLU A 12 12.32 -11.87 8.99
C GLU A 12 13.02 -13.20 9.29
N LEU A 13 14.22 -13.18 9.91
CA LEU A 13 14.94 -14.38 10.31
C LEU A 13 14.13 -15.27 11.27
N GLY A 14 13.28 -14.66 12.11
CA GLY A 14 12.37 -15.37 13.03
C GLY A 14 11.33 -16.26 12.34
N ASN A 15 11.02 -16.00 11.07
CA ASN A 15 10.07 -16.82 10.31
C ASN A 15 10.62 -18.22 9.97
N ILE A 16 11.95 -18.44 10.06
CA ILE A 16 12.59 -19.71 9.70
C ILE A 16 12.49 -20.73 10.85
N ARG A 17 11.28 -21.05 11.28
CA ARG A 17 10.96 -21.91 12.45
C ARG A 17 11.54 -23.33 12.39
N SER A 18 12.11 -23.75 11.27
CA SER A 18 12.81 -25.04 11.09
C SER A 18 14.31 -25.00 11.42
N LEU A 19 14.89 -23.82 11.67
CA LEU A 19 16.32 -23.59 11.84
C LEU A 19 16.81 -24.12 13.20
N LYS A 20 17.82 -25.01 13.18
CA LYS A 20 18.33 -25.71 14.38
C LYS A 20 19.68 -25.23 14.90
N VAL A 21 20.52 -24.64 14.05
CA VAL A 21 21.88 -24.19 14.39
C VAL A 21 22.12 -22.83 13.74
N LEU A 22 22.42 -21.82 14.54
CA LEU A 22 22.71 -20.45 14.10
C LEU A 22 24.06 -19.99 14.66
N ASN A 23 25.12 -20.16 13.87
CA ASN A 23 26.43 -19.58 14.20
C ASN A 23 26.56 -18.17 13.57
N LEU A 24 26.78 -17.16 14.42
CA LEU A 24 26.99 -15.74 14.14
C LEU A 24 28.31 -15.20 14.72
N GLU A 25 29.23 -16.08 15.11
CA GLU A 25 30.56 -15.79 15.66
C GLU A 25 31.42 -14.89 14.74
N ASP A 26 32.32 -14.08 15.30
CA ASP A 26 33.15 -13.11 14.53
C ASP A 26 32.31 -12.18 13.62
N ASN A 27 31.36 -11.44 14.20
CA ASN A 27 30.59 -10.40 13.48
C ASN A 27 30.60 -9.06 14.24
N LEU A 28 29.88 -8.07 13.73
CA LEU A 28 29.82 -6.71 14.26
C LEU A 28 28.42 -6.36 14.80
N LEU A 29 27.67 -7.37 15.25
CA LEU A 29 26.29 -7.20 15.75
C LEU A 29 26.31 -6.40 17.06
N SER A 30 25.67 -5.23 17.06
CA SER A 30 25.47 -4.41 18.28
C SER A 30 24.18 -4.78 19.04
N SER A 31 23.20 -5.35 18.35
CA SER A 31 21.93 -5.84 18.91
C SER A 31 21.40 -7.05 18.13
N LEU A 32 20.39 -7.72 18.69
CA LEU A 32 19.65 -8.83 18.05
C LEU A 32 18.16 -8.48 17.98
N PRO A 33 17.45 -8.85 16.89
CA PRO A 33 16.01 -8.62 16.77
C PRO A 33 15.22 -9.53 17.71
N GLU A 34 14.09 -9.04 18.22
CA GLU A 34 13.27 -9.79 19.19
C GLU A 34 12.65 -11.06 18.58
N SER A 35 12.31 -11.03 17.29
CA SER A 35 11.83 -12.17 16.51
C SER A 35 12.82 -13.34 16.43
N LEU A 36 14.07 -13.16 16.88
CA LEU A 36 15.00 -14.28 17.08
C LEU A 36 14.46 -15.29 18.11
N GLY A 37 13.56 -14.87 19.01
CA GLY A 37 12.83 -15.73 19.94
C GLY A 37 11.78 -16.65 19.30
N ASP A 38 11.32 -16.35 18.07
CA ASP A 38 10.33 -17.18 17.35
C ASP A 38 10.92 -18.50 16.81
N LEU A 39 12.25 -18.68 16.86
CA LEU A 39 12.96 -19.86 16.40
C LEU A 39 12.82 -21.05 17.38
N THR A 40 11.60 -21.51 17.62
CA THR A 40 11.24 -22.52 18.63
C THR A 40 11.97 -23.87 18.50
N ASN A 41 12.55 -24.19 17.33
CA ASN A 41 13.36 -25.39 17.10
C ASN A 41 14.88 -25.18 17.19
N LEU A 42 15.36 -23.98 17.54
CA LEU A 42 16.79 -23.66 17.63
C LEU A 42 17.45 -24.44 18.78
N GLN A 43 18.55 -25.12 18.48
CA GLN A 43 19.29 -25.98 19.43
C GLN A 43 20.69 -25.44 19.73
N GLU A 44 21.34 -24.78 18.77
CA GLU A 44 22.63 -24.09 18.99
C GLU A 44 22.59 -22.65 18.48
N LEU A 45 23.01 -21.69 19.30
CA LEU A 45 23.17 -20.28 18.99
C LEU A 45 24.55 -19.80 19.45
N CYS A 46 25.43 -19.45 18.50
CA CYS A 46 26.76 -18.93 18.81
C CYS A 46 26.82 -17.43 18.47
N LEU A 47 27.08 -16.58 19.48
CA LEU A 47 27.13 -15.12 19.36
C LEU A 47 28.51 -14.54 19.74
N ASP A 48 29.49 -15.38 20.05
CA ASP A 48 30.82 -14.96 20.51
C ASP A 48 31.49 -13.96 19.56
N ARG A 49 32.33 -13.09 20.14
CA ARG A 49 33.07 -12.05 19.40
C ARG A 49 32.17 -11.16 18.52
N ASN A 50 31.03 -10.77 19.10
CA ASN A 50 30.20 -9.65 18.64
C ASN A 50 30.18 -8.55 19.71
N PRO A 51 30.11 -7.26 19.35
CA PRO A 51 30.01 -6.13 20.28
C PRO A 51 28.57 -5.96 20.85
N LEU A 52 27.94 -7.07 21.26
CA LEU A 52 26.60 -7.07 21.85
C LEU A 52 26.66 -6.54 23.28
N GLN A 53 25.90 -5.48 23.57
CA GLN A 53 25.78 -4.91 24.93
C GLN A 53 24.61 -5.50 25.72
N THR A 54 23.57 -5.97 25.03
CA THR A 54 22.34 -6.51 25.63
C THR A 54 21.84 -7.73 24.86
N LEU A 55 21.09 -8.61 25.54
CA LEU A 55 20.31 -9.68 24.91
C LEU A 55 18.81 -9.39 25.03
N PRO A 56 18.01 -9.50 23.94
CA PRO A 56 16.57 -9.27 24.00
C PRO A 56 15.86 -10.35 24.83
N ALA A 57 14.94 -9.94 25.71
CA ALA A 57 14.24 -10.83 26.65
C ALA A 57 13.48 -11.98 25.94
N HIS A 58 12.98 -11.72 24.73
CA HIS A 58 12.30 -12.70 23.88
C HIS A 58 13.15 -13.95 23.53
N LEU A 59 14.48 -13.94 23.67
CA LEU A 59 15.29 -15.16 23.60
C LEU A 59 14.93 -16.21 24.68
N GLY A 60 14.27 -15.80 25.78
CA GLY A 60 13.71 -16.70 26.78
C GLY A 60 12.70 -17.72 26.22
N CYS A 61 12.09 -17.43 25.06
CA CYS A 61 11.15 -18.31 24.35
C CYS A 61 11.80 -19.55 23.70
N LEU A 62 13.13 -19.63 23.61
CA LEU A 62 13.85 -20.69 22.90
C LEU A 62 13.88 -22.02 23.69
N ARG A 63 12.74 -22.72 23.72
CA ARG A 63 12.51 -23.96 24.51
C ARG A 63 13.39 -25.16 24.13
N GLN A 64 14.05 -25.16 22.97
CA GLN A 64 14.88 -26.27 22.47
C GLN A 64 16.40 -26.01 22.53
N LEU A 65 16.82 -24.86 23.09
CA LEU A 65 18.21 -24.40 23.04
C LEU A 65 19.11 -25.21 24.00
N LYS A 66 20.08 -25.93 23.43
CA LYS A 66 21.04 -26.80 24.13
C LYS A 66 22.43 -26.20 24.24
N LYS A 67 22.74 -25.22 23.38
CA LYS A 67 24.01 -24.50 23.37
C LYS A 67 23.78 -23.02 23.06
N LEU A 68 24.27 -22.18 23.94
CA LEU A 68 24.28 -20.73 23.80
C LEU A 68 25.69 -20.26 24.16
N THR A 69 26.35 -19.54 23.27
CA THR A 69 27.63 -18.87 23.56
C THR A 69 27.50 -17.37 23.30
N VAL A 70 28.08 -16.56 24.19
CA VAL A 70 27.79 -15.13 24.33
C VAL A 70 29.05 -14.34 24.71
N PRO A 71 29.22 -13.10 24.21
CA PRO A 71 30.42 -12.30 24.44
C PRO A 71 30.51 -11.75 25.89
N LEU A 72 31.12 -12.54 26.77
CA LEU A 72 31.32 -12.25 28.22
C LEU A 72 32.03 -10.92 28.52
N ASP A 73 32.78 -10.37 27.58
CA ASP A 73 33.55 -9.12 27.72
C ASP A 73 32.82 -7.88 27.15
N SER A 74 31.63 -8.04 26.57
CA SER A 74 30.87 -6.94 25.94
C SER A 74 29.46 -6.73 26.52
N LEU A 75 28.88 -7.76 27.14
CA LEU A 75 27.52 -7.70 27.68
C LEU A 75 27.45 -6.94 29.01
N LEU A 76 26.57 -5.94 29.06
CA LEU A 76 26.15 -5.26 30.29
C LEU A 76 24.92 -5.96 30.91
N THR A 77 24.05 -6.55 30.08
CA THR A 77 22.89 -7.33 30.52
C THR A 77 22.68 -8.59 29.65
N PRO A 78 22.52 -9.79 30.23
CA PRO A 78 22.72 -10.15 31.64
C PRO A 78 24.14 -9.89 32.17
N GLN A 79 24.28 -9.79 33.49
CA GLN A 79 25.59 -9.65 34.16
C GLN A 79 26.44 -10.93 34.04
N ARG A 80 27.76 -10.80 34.17
CA ARG A 80 28.73 -11.89 34.01
C ARG A 80 28.39 -13.12 34.86
N ASP A 81 28.03 -12.91 36.12
CA ASP A 81 27.65 -13.92 37.12
C ASP A 81 26.50 -14.82 36.61
N VAL A 82 25.53 -14.25 35.89
CA VAL A 82 24.38 -14.96 35.29
C VAL A 82 24.80 -15.73 34.03
N CYS A 83 25.78 -15.22 33.29
CA CYS A 83 26.34 -15.88 32.11
C CYS A 83 27.20 -17.10 32.50
N GLU A 84 27.98 -16.99 33.58
CA GLU A 84 28.75 -18.10 34.15
C GLU A 84 27.85 -19.19 34.74
N GLY A 85 26.65 -18.83 35.23
CA GLY A 85 25.58 -19.76 35.60
C GLY A 85 25.00 -20.59 34.44
N GLY A 86 25.46 -20.40 33.20
CA GLY A 86 25.10 -21.22 32.05
C GLY A 86 23.71 -20.97 31.48
N ILE A 87 23.35 -21.77 30.46
CA ILE A 87 22.21 -21.52 29.56
C ILE A 87 20.88 -21.37 30.32
N SER A 88 20.62 -22.24 31.30
CA SER A 88 19.39 -22.18 32.11
C SER A 88 19.29 -20.90 32.95
N SER A 89 20.42 -20.37 33.43
CA SER A 89 20.47 -19.12 34.20
C SER A 89 20.26 -17.91 33.30
N ILE A 90 20.87 -17.91 32.10
CA ILE A 90 20.64 -16.88 31.08
C ILE A 90 19.17 -16.87 30.63
N LEU A 91 18.59 -18.03 30.30
CA LEU A 91 17.21 -18.11 29.82
C LEU A 91 16.18 -17.76 30.91
N SER A 92 16.35 -18.20 32.16
CA SER A 92 15.46 -17.82 33.27
C SER A 92 15.56 -16.33 33.63
N PHE A 93 16.76 -15.74 33.58
CA PHE A 93 16.93 -14.29 33.70
C PHE A 93 16.16 -13.55 32.60
N LEU A 94 16.29 -13.97 31.34
CA LEU A 94 15.62 -13.33 30.20
C LEU A 94 14.08 -13.52 30.25
N ARG A 95 13.58 -14.68 30.67
CA ARG A 95 12.14 -14.90 30.91
C ARG A 95 11.59 -13.97 31.98
N ARG A 96 12.30 -13.82 33.10
CA ARG A 96 11.92 -12.90 34.19
C ARG A 96 12.02 -11.42 33.79
N ALA A 97 12.94 -11.08 32.88
CA ALA A 97 13.02 -9.73 32.30
C ALA A 97 11.90 -9.45 31.28
N GLY A 98 11.34 -10.47 30.64
CA GLY A 98 10.29 -10.37 29.61
C GLY A 98 8.87 -10.76 30.03
N ASN A 99 8.62 -11.04 31.31
CA ASN A 99 7.34 -11.61 31.82
C ASN A 99 6.88 -12.86 31.06
N ILE A 100 7.80 -13.72 30.63
CA ILE A 100 7.50 -14.95 29.87
C ILE A 100 7.11 -16.07 30.86
N PRO A 101 5.93 -16.71 30.74
CA PRO A 101 5.51 -17.78 31.64
C PRO A 101 6.40 -19.03 31.59
N ASP A 102 6.85 -19.50 32.76
CA ASP A 102 7.54 -20.79 32.94
C ASP A 102 6.52 -21.91 33.14
N GLU A 103 6.10 -22.54 32.06
CA GLU A 103 5.39 -23.83 32.08
C GLU A 103 6.35 -24.98 31.79
N ILE A 104 6.57 -25.83 32.80
CA ILE A 104 7.30 -27.09 32.68
C ILE A 104 6.44 -28.19 33.29
N GLU A 105 5.87 -29.05 32.44
CA GLU A 105 5.92 -30.50 32.70
C GLU A 105 5.80 -31.27 31.37
N LEU A 106 6.27 -32.52 31.38
CA LEU A 106 6.28 -33.40 30.20
C LEU A 106 5.14 -34.41 30.31
N ASN A 107 4.63 -34.87 29.17
CA ASN A 107 4.48 -36.31 28.95
C ASN A 107 4.41 -36.68 27.44
N PRO A 108 4.73 -37.93 27.06
CA PRO A 108 4.84 -38.35 25.66
C PRO A 108 3.61 -39.14 25.16
N ALA A 109 3.69 -39.51 23.87
CA ALA A 109 2.83 -40.41 23.10
C ALA A 109 1.54 -39.83 22.46
N GLU A 110 1.35 -40.23 21.20
CA GLU A 110 0.13 -40.11 20.40
C GLU A 110 -0.91 -41.21 20.83
N PRO A 111 -2.16 -41.26 20.32
CA PRO A 111 -2.74 -40.46 19.23
C PRO A 111 -4.16 -39.93 19.50
N GLY A 112 -4.73 -39.22 18.53
CA GLY A 112 -6.19 -39.23 18.35
C GLY A 112 -6.85 -37.90 18.02
N SER A 113 -7.68 -37.95 16.99
CA SER A 113 -8.68 -36.96 16.60
C SER A 113 -9.51 -36.37 17.75
N GLN A 114 -9.48 -35.05 17.90
CA GLN A 114 -10.68 -34.25 18.16
C GLN A 114 -10.50 -32.79 17.76
N SER A 115 -11.56 -32.19 17.21
CA SER A 115 -11.63 -30.78 16.84
C SER A 115 -12.20 -29.94 18.00
N PRO A 116 -11.52 -28.87 18.45
CA PRO A 116 -12.14 -27.88 19.31
C PRO A 116 -12.92 -26.86 18.47
N SER A 117 -14.20 -26.69 18.78
CA SER A 117 -15.01 -25.58 18.27
C SER A 117 -14.55 -24.25 18.88
N PRO A 118 -14.59 -23.12 18.15
CA PRO A 118 -14.50 -21.81 18.79
C PRO A 118 -15.82 -21.51 19.53
N SER A 119 -15.73 -21.08 20.78
CA SER A 119 -16.89 -20.74 21.60
C SER A 119 -17.61 -19.50 21.09
N THR A 120 -18.94 -19.53 21.24
CA THR A 120 -19.89 -18.43 21.08
C THR A 120 -19.36 -17.04 21.47
N SER A 121 -19.42 -16.10 20.51
CA SER A 121 -19.60 -14.68 20.79
C SER A 121 -20.95 -14.25 20.22
N THR A 122 -21.82 -13.68 21.05
CA THR A 122 -23.23 -13.47 20.71
C THR A 122 -23.44 -12.14 19.99
N TYR A 123 -23.62 -12.20 18.68
CA TYR A 123 -24.24 -11.13 17.90
C TYR A 123 -25.23 -11.75 16.90
N GLU A 124 -26.52 -11.52 17.12
CA GLU A 124 -27.58 -11.87 16.18
C GLU A 124 -27.82 -10.69 15.22
N GLU A 125 -27.83 -10.97 13.91
CA GLU A 125 -28.50 -10.20 12.88
C GLU A 125 -28.84 -11.18 11.73
N PRO A 126 -30.08 -11.25 11.21
CA PRO A 126 -30.50 -12.39 10.41
C PRO A 126 -30.59 -12.11 8.90
N PHE A 127 -29.99 -12.97 8.06
CA PHE A 127 -30.58 -13.33 6.75
C PHE A 127 -29.98 -14.62 6.17
N GLU A 128 -30.83 -15.55 5.72
CA GLU A 128 -30.40 -16.76 5.01
C GLU A 128 -30.27 -16.49 3.50
N THR A 129 -29.16 -16.91 2.89
CA THR A 129 -29.05 -17.14 1.44
C THR A 129 -28.16 -18.35 1.15
N THR A 130 -28.46 -19.07 0.07
CA THR A 130 -27.94 -20.43 -0.22
C THR A 130 -26.50 -20.48 -0.73
N ASP A 131 -25.86 -19.34 -1.00
CA ASP A 131 -24.51 -19.27 -1.57
C ASP A 131 -23.38 -19.72 -0.62
N SER A 132 -23.63 -19.67 0.70
CA SER A 132 -22.65 -20.01 1.75
C SER A 132 -22.05 -21.42 1.57
N ALA A 133 -22.89 -22.40 1.21
CA ALA A 133 -22.46 -23.79 1.01
C ALA A 133 -21.51 -23.95 -0.20
N PHE A 134 -21.76 -23.23 -1.29
CA PHE A 134 -20.89 -23.26 -2.48
C PHE A 134 -19.52 -22.64 -2.17
N TYR A 135 -19.51 -21.50 -1.47
CA TYR A 135 -18.27 -20.83 -1.07
C TYR A 135 -17.44 -21.67 -0.09
N ALA A 136 -18.07 -22.31 0.91
CA ALA A 136 -17.43 -23.25 1.82
C ALA A 136 -16.86 -24.50 1.10
N HIS A 137 -17.58 -25.02 0.10
CA HIS A 137 -17.06 -26.11 -0.74
C HIS A 137 -15.83 -25.66 -1.55
N GLN A 138 -15.87 -24.48 -2.17
CA GLN A 138 -14.74 -23.97 -2.94
C GLN A 138 -13.51 -23.69 -2.04
N LEU A 139 -13.71 -23.21 -0.82
CA LEU A 139 -12.64 -23.03 0.18
C LEU A 139 -12.01 -24.37 0.62
N THR A 140 -12.81 -25.40 0.85
CA THR A 140 -12.29 -26.73 1.23
C THR A 140 -11.57 -27.44 0.09
N VAL A 141 -12.00 -27.27 -1.16
CA VAL A 141 -11.26 -27.70 -2.36
C VAL A 141 -9.93 -26.95 -2.49
N LYS A 142 -9.94 -25.61 -2.37
CA LYS A 142 -8.71 -24.79 -2.38
C LYS A 142 -7.73 -25.18 -1.26
N ARG A 143 -8.23 -25.53 -0.07
CA ARG A 143 -7.41 -26.04 1.05
C ARG A 143 -6.78 -27.39 0.72
N ARG A 144 -7.56 -28.38 0.26
CA ARG A 144 -7.04 -29.70 -0.17
C ARG A 144 -6.01 -29.60 -1.30
N HIS A 145 -6.21 -28.68 -2.25
CA HIS A 145 -5.24 -28.44 -3.31
C HIS A 145 -3.91 -27.89 -2.76
N ASN A 146 -3.95 -26.91 -1.85
CA ASN A 146 -2.74 -26.41 -1.17
C ASN A 146 -2.06 -27.48 -0.31
N GLU A 147 -2.83 -28.29 0.44
CA GLU A 147 -2.29 -29.41 1.22
C GLU A 147 -1.57 -30.44 0.33
N ASN A 148 -2.09 -30.73 -0.87
CA ASN A 148 -1.47 -31.65 -1.80
C ASN A 148 -0.23 -31.04 -2.47
N LEU A 149 -0.30 -29.80 -2.93
CA LEU A 149 0.85 -29.07 -3.47
C LEU A 149 1.99 -28.94 -2.43
N HIS A 150 1.65 -28.74 -1.17
CA HIS A 150 2.63 -28.74 -0.07
C HIS A 150 3.26 -30.13 0.17
N LYS A 151 2.47 -31.21 0.12
CA LYS A 151 2.99 -32.59 0.19
C LYS A 151 3.93 -32.91 -0.99
N GLU A 152 3.57 -32.48 -2.20
CA GLU A 152 4.39 -32.63 -3.41
C GLU A 152 5.71 -31.84 -3.30
N LEU A 153 5.67 -30.58 -2.86
CA LEU A 153 6.86 -29.76 -2.62
C LEU A 153 7.79 -30.38 -1.57
N VAL A 154 7.23 -30.87 -0.45
CA VAL A 154 8.00 -31.56 0.60
C VAL A 154 8.56 -32.91 0.11
N ALA A 155 7.85 -33.61 -0.78
CA ALA A 155 8.36 -34.83 -1.41
C ALA A 155 9.52 -34.54 -2.39
N ALA A 156 9.40 -33.47 -3.21
CA ALA A 156 10.45 -33.02 -4.11
C ALA A 156 11.72 -32.61 -3.35
N GLN A 157 11.59 -31.79 -2.30
CA GLN A 157 12.71 -31.39 -1.43
C GLN A 157 13.40 -32.60 -0.77
N LYS A 158 12.63 -33.62 -0.36
CA LYS A 158 13.20 -34.88 0.18
C LYS A 158 13.94 -35.68 -0.90
N ALA A 159 13.41 -35.74 -2.13
CA ALA A 159 14.07 -36.43 -3.24
C ALA A 159 15.38 -35.73 -3.64
N GLU A 160 15.37 -34.40 -3.71
CA GLU A 160 16.55 -33.57 -3.97
C GLU A 160 17.62 -33.72 -2.87
N ALA A 161 17.23 -33.66 -1.60
CA ALA A 161 18.15 -33.89 -0.48
C ALA A 161 18.77 -35.30 -0.50
N LEU A 162 18.01 -36.33 -0.91
CA LEU A 162 18.54 -37.69 -1.10
C LEU A 162 19.49 -37.79 -2.30
N ALA A 163 19.21 -37.08 -3.40
CA ALA A 163 20.11 -36.99 -4.55
C ALA A 163 21.42 -36.29 -4.17
N ALA A 164 21.35 -35.16 -3.48
CA ALA A 164 22.51 -34.43 -2.96
C ALA A 164 23.34 -35.29 -1.98
N GLN A 165 22.69 -36.06 -1.10
CA GLN A 165 23.41 -36.98 -0.20
C GLN A 165 24.10 -38.12 -0.96
N ARG A 166 23.49 -38.65 -2.02
CA ARG A 166 24.13 -39.66 -2.89
C ARG A 166 25.33 -39.08 -3.63
N ALA A 167 25.20 -37.87 -4.19
CA ALA A 167 26.29 -37.16 -4.86
C ALA A 167 27.46 -36.90 -3.89
N LEU A 168 27.19 -36.43 -2.67
CA LEU A 168 28.20 -36.24 -1.62
C LEU A 168 28.90 -37.56 -1.24
N LYS A 169 28.14 -38.65 -1.07
CA LYS A 169 28.72 -39.99 -0.79
C LYS A 169 29.63 -40.46 -1.93
N SER A 170 29.18 -40.31 -3.18
CA SER A 170 29.98 -40.67 -4.37
C SER A 170 31.25 -39.83 -4.46
N ARG A 171 31.14 -38.51 -4.33
CA ARG A 171 32.30 -37.58 -4.37
C ARG A 171 33.30 -37.89 -3.26
N ASN A 172 32.82 -38.14 -2.04
CA ASN A 172 33.70 -38.48 -0.92
C ASN A 172 34.36 -39.87 -1.11
N SER A 173 33.69 -40.83 -1.76
CA SER A 173 34.30 -42.12 -2.14
C SER A 173 35.46 -41.93 -3.12
N VAL A 174 35.28 -41.10 -4.16
CA VAL A 174 36.34 -40.79 -5.14
C VAL A 174 37.48 -40.00 -4.48
N LEU A 175 37.18 -39.03 -3.62
CA LEU A 175 38.20 -38.30 -2.86
C LEU A 175 39.03 -39.23 -1.96
N ASN A 176 38.40 -40.18 -1.28
CA ASN A 176 39.11 -41.18 -0.47
C ASN A 176 39.99 -42.09 -1.34
N GLN A 177 39.50 -42.54 -2.50
CA GLN A 177 40.29 -43.32 -3.46
C GLN A 177 41.52 -42.55 -3.95
N LEU A 178 41.38 -41.27 -4.30
CA LEU A 178 42.49 -40.41 -4.72
C LEU A 178 43.51 -40.17 -3.58
N VAL A 179 43.07 -40.09 -2.33
CA VAL A 179 43.97 -40.01 -1.15
C VAL A 179 44.70 -41.33 -0.93
N GLU A 180 44.02 -42.47 -1.05
CA GLU A 180 44.67 -43.79 -0.99
C GLU A 180 45.71 -43.95 -2.10
N GLU A 181 45.35 -43.67 -3.35
CA GLU A 181 46.27 -43.73 -4.50
C GLU A 181 47.44 -42.75 -4.34
N GLY A 182 47.21 -41.54 -3.85
CA GLY A 182 48.26 -40.60 -3.46
C GLY A 182 49.25 -41.22 -2.47
N SER A 183 48.74 -41.78 -1.36
CA SER A 183 49.59 -42.41 -0.34
C SER A 183 50.37 -43.63 -0.84
N ARG A 184 49.80 -44.41 -1.76
CA ARG A 184 50.46 -45.55 -2.42
C ARG A 184 51.59 -45.06 -3.33
N ASN A 185 51.32 -44.05 -4.17
CA ASN A 185 52.32 -43.44 -5.05
C ASN A 185 53.48 -42.82 -4.25
N GLU A 186 53.20 -42.12 -3.14
CA GLU A 186 54.24 -41.59 -2.24
C GLU A 186 55.09 -42.71 -1.61
N ALA A 187 54.47 -43.81 -1.18
CA ALA A 187 55.17 -44.97 -0.65
C ALA A 187 56.07 -45.64 -1.71
N GLU A 188 55.59 -45.80 -2.94
CA GLU A 188 56.39 -46.31 -4.06
C GLU A 188 57.56 -45.40 -4.41
N VAL A 189 57.34 -44.08 -4.50
CA VAL A 189 58.41 -43.09 -4.72
C VAL A 189 59.45 -43.15 -3.61
N CYS A 190 59.03 -43.28 -2.35
CA CYS A 190 59.92 -43.44 -1.20
C CYS A 190 60.76 -44.73 -1.28
N LEU A 191 60.16 -45.85 -1.72
CA LEU A 191 60.87 -47.11 -1.94
C LEU A 191 61.85 -47.03 -3.12
N LEU A 192 61.48 -46.37 -4.21
CA LEU A 192 62.34 -46.13 -5.37
C LEU A 192 63.53 -45.22 -5.01
N GLN A 193 63.31 -44.15 -4.25
CA GLN A 193 64.37 -43.29 -3.71
C GLN A 193 65.33 -44.10 -2.82
N LYS A 194 64.82 -44.85 -1.84
CA LYS A 194 65.63 -45.72 -0.97
C LYS A 194 66.45 -46.74 -1.77
N ARG A 195 65.87 -47.36 -2.81
CA ARG A 195 66.56 -48.31 -3.69
C ARG A 195 67.64 -47.63 -4.55
N ARG A 196 67.36 -46.43 -5.09
CA ARG A 196 68.34 -45.62 -5.84
C ARG A 196 69.50 -45.19 -4.96
N ASP A 197 69.23 -44.74 -3.75
CA ASP A 197 70.23 -44.20 -2.83
C ASP A 197 70.98 -45.31 -2.07
N ALA A 198 70.45 -46.54 -2.04
CA ALA A 198 71.22 -47.76 -1.76
C ALA A 198 72.21 -48.07 -2.89
N ARG A 199 71.74 -48.20 -4.14
CA ARG A 199 72.60 -48.43 -5.33
C ARG A 199 73.67 -47.35 -5.51
N ARG A 200 73.36 -46.08 -5.18
CA ARG A 200 74.34 -44.99 -5.20
C ARG A 200 75.45 -45.18 -4.17
N ARG A 201 75.13 -45.63 -2.95
CA ARG A 201 76.13 -45.92 -1.91
C ARG A 201 76.97 -47.14 -2.25
N GLU A 202 76.35 -48.20 -2.76
CA GLU A 202 77.00 -49.40 -3.29
C GLU A 202 78.00 -49.04 -4.40
N LEU A 203 77.57 -48.28 -5.41
CA LEU A 203 78.44 -47.85 -6.51
C LEU A 203 79.56 -46.90 -6.04
N LEU A 204 79.32 -46.05 -5.04
CA LEU A 204 80.36 -45.22 -4.42
C LEU A 204 81.34 -46.02 -3.54
N SER A 205 80.93 -47.16 -2.97
CA SER A 205 81.87 -48.11 -2.35
C SER A 205 82.72 -48.74 -3.44
N ASN A 206 82.08 -49.40 -4.42
CA ASN A 206 82.78 -50.11 -5.50
C ASN A 206 83.78 -49.22 -6.26
N LEU A 207 83.49 -47.92 -6.42
CA LEU A 207 84.46 -46.95 -6.95
C LEU A 207 85.65 -46.72 -6.00
N ARG A 208 85.42 -46.47 -4.71
CA ARG A 208 86.49 -46.30 -3.71
C ARG A 208 87.33 -47.56 -3.53
N ASP A 209 86.70 -48.72 -3.58
CA ASP A 209 87.34 -50.03 -3.48
C ASP A 209 88.20 -50.30 -4.74
N ALA A 210 87.75 -49.86 -5.92
CA ALA A 210 88.54 -49.89 -7.15
C ALA A 210 89.67 -48.83 -7.18
N GLU A 211 89.45 -47.62 -6.67
CA GLU A 211 90.44 -46.55 -6.51
C GLU A 211 91.58 -47.01 -5.60
N SER A 212 91.26 -47.47 -4.38
CA SER A 212 92.26 -47.99 -3.45
C SER A 212 92.97 -49.26 -3.94
N HIS A 213 92.30 -50.12 -4.73
CA HIS A 213 92.96 -51.23 -5.41
C HIS A 213 93.92 -50.76 -6.51
N ALA A 214 93.56 -49.71 -7.26
CA ALA A 214 94.43 -49.10 -8.27
C ALA A 214 95.64 -48.41 -7.62
N ASP A 215 95.46 -47.65 -6.55
CA ASP A 215 96.55 -47.04 -5.77
C ASP A 215 97.52 -48.09 -5.21
N GLU A 216 97.00 -49.18 -4.64
CA GLU A 216 97.80 -50.30 -4.14
C GLU A 216 98.53 -51.05 -5.28
N LEU A 217 97.90 -51.18 -6.45
CA LEU A 217 98.55 -51.75 -7.64
C LEU A 217 99.66 -50.83 -8.16
N ILE A 218 99.41 -49.52 -8.24
CA ILE A 218 100.40 -48.49 -8.62
C ILE A 218 101.56 -48.50 -7.64
N ARG A 219 101.31 -48.52 -6.33
CA ARG A 219 102.35 -48.62 -5.30
C ARG A 219 103.23 -49.86 -5.50
N ARG A 220 102.61 -51.04 -5.69
CA ARG A 220 103.34 -52.29 -5.97
C ARG A 220 104.11 -52.26 -7.29
N LEU A 221 103.58 -51.61 -8.33
CA LEU A 221 104.27 -51.46 -9.62
C LEU A 221 105.44 -50.46 -9.51
N CYS A 222 105.32 -49.39 -8.73
CA CYS A 222 106.43 -48.50 -8.41
C CYS A 222 107.52 -49.21 -7.60
N GLU A 223 107.15 -49.96 -6.56
CA GLU A 223 108.08 -50.76 -5.75
C GLU A 223 108.76 -51.87 -6.58
N ALA A 224 108.01 -52.54 -7.46
CA ALA A 224 108.54 -53.53 -8.39
C ALA A 224 109.47 -52.88 -9.43
N ASN A 225 109.10 -51.73 -10.01
CA ASN A 225 109.93 -51.00 -10.96
C ASN A 225 111.19 -50.44 -10.30
N GLU A 226 111.14 -49.92 -9.07
CA GLU A 226 112.34 -49.56 -8.32
C GLU A 226 113.24 -50.77 -8.07
N ALA A 227 112.67 -51.92 -7.73
CA ALA A 227 113.43 -53.15 -7.55
C ALA A 227 113.97 -53.72 -8.88
N VAL A 228 113.30 -53.47 -10.00
CA VAL A 228 113.80 -53.77 -11.35
C VAL A 228 114.93 -52.82 -11.70
N TYR A 229 114.74 -51.49 -11.66
CA TYR A 229 115.80 -50.51 -11.93
C TYR A 229 117.03 -50.67 -11.02
N LYS A 230 116.85 -51.07 -9.75
CA LYS A 230 117.98 -51.41 -8.86
C LYS A 230 118.71 -52.66 -9.35
N ARG A 231 118.00 -53.74 -9.67
CA ARG A 231 118.61 -54.95 -10.25
C ARG A 231 119.20 -54.72 -11.64
N GLU A 232 118.61 -53.86 -12.46
CA GLU A 232 119.12 -53.48 -13.77
C GLU A 232 120.38 -52.64 -13.62
N ALA A 233 120.46 -51.70 -12.68
CA ALA A 233 121.70 -50.97 -12.39
C ALA A 233 122.79 -51.87 -11.77
N GLU A 234 122.43 -52.78 -10.86
CA GLU A 234 123.33 -53.80 -10.30
C GLU A 234 123.82 -54.78 -11.38
N TRP A 235 122.94 -55.18 -12.30
CA TRP A 235 123.25 -56.08 -13.40
C TRP A 235 123.98 -55.38 -14.54
N GLU A 236 123.70 -54.12 -14.85
CA GLU A 236 124.49 -53.31 -15.78
C GLU A 236 125.88 -53.04 -15.21
N ALA A 237 126.04 -52.83 -13.90
CA ALA A 237 127.35 -52.76 -13.25
C ALA A 237 128.10 -54.09 -13.39
N ALA A 238 127.50 -55.21 -12.94
CA ALA A 238 128.11 -56.53 -13.04
C ALA A 238 128.33 -57.00 -14.49
N GLN A 239 127.45 -56.63 -15.42
CA GLN A 239 127.56 -56.96 -16.84
C GLN A 239 128.51 -56.02 -17.57
N THR A 240 128.72 -54.77 -17.15
CA THR A 240 129.81 -53.94 -17.69
C THR A 240 131.17 -54.39 -17.17
N GLU A 241 131.28 -54.89 -15.93
CA GLU A 241 132.46 -55.63 -15.49
C GLU A 241 132.69 -56.89 -16.36
N VAL A 242 131.67 -57.73 -16.55
CA VAL A 242 131.77 -58.93 -17.39
C VAL A 242 131.99 -58.60 -18.87
N LEU A 243 131.44 -57.51 -19.42
CA LEU A 243 131.71 -57.05 -20.79
C LEU A 243 133.12 -56.51 -20.93
N ASN A 244 133.65 -55.76 -19.96
CA ASN A 244 135.08 -55.41 -19.96
C ASN A 244 135.96 -56.68 -19.93
N HIS A 245 135.55 -57.70 -19.17
CA HIS A 245 136.23 -59.01 -19.12
C HIS A 245 136.04 -59.88 -20.38
N SER A 246 134.96 -59.67 -21.14
CA SER A 246 134.57 -60.45 -22.34
C SER A 246 134.87 -59.74 -23.67
N LEU A 247 135.14 -58.43 -23.64
CA LEU A 247 135.77 -57.66 -24.72
C LEU A 247 137.28 -57.93 -24.74
N THR A 248 137.87 -58.23 -23.57
CA THR A 248 139.24 -58.77 -23.46
C THR A 248 139.32 -60.28 -23.72
N THR A 249 138.20 -61.03 -23.68
CA THR A 249 138.15 -62.47 -24.06
C THR A 249 136.96 -62.76 -24.99
N GLY A 250 137.18 -62.58 -26.30
CA GLY A 250 136.13 -62.47 -27.32
C GLY A 250 135.04 -63.56 -27.30
N LEU A 251 133.80 -63.13 -27.02
CA LEU A 251 132.61 -63.98 -26.96
C LEU A 251 132.35 -64.79 -28.25
N SER A 252 132.00 -66.07 -28.09
CA SER A 252 131.59 -66.95 -29.17
C SER A 252 130.22 -66.61 -29.76
N GLN A 253 129.88 -67.23 -30.89
CA GLN A 253 128.64 -66.95 -31.61
C GLN A 253 127.39 -67.58 -30.97
N SER A 254 127.52 -68.73 -30.30
CA SER A 254 126.39 -69.45 -29.70
C SER A 254 125.76 -68.70 -28.52
N SER A 255 126.56 -68.11 -27.64
CA SER A 255 126.05 -67.37 -26.48
C SER A 255 125.23 -66.13 -26.88
N ARG A 256 125.56 -65.49 -28.01
CA ARG A 256 124.75 -64.38 -28.55
C ARG A 256 123.38 -64.83 -29.04
N LEU A 257 123.30 -66.01 -29.66
CA LEU A 257 122.02 -66.56 -30.16
C LEU A 257 121.09 -66.95 -29.01
N ALA A 258 121.61 -67.55 -27.95
CA ALA A 258 120.80 -67.94 -26.78
C ALA A 258 120.16 -66.72 -26.06
N ILE A 259 120.89 -65.60 -25.97
CA ILE A 259 120.35 -64.34 -25.41
C ILE A 259 119.23 -63.79 -26.30
N LEU A 260 119.43 -63.75 -27.62
CA LEU A 260 118.42 -63.27 -28.56
C LEU A 260 117.13 -64.12 -28.54
N ASP A 261 117.24 -65.44 -28.44
CA ASP A 261 116.08 -66.34 -28.37
C ASP A 261 115.28 -66.11 -27.07
N SER A 262 115.96 -65.99 -25.93
CA SER A 262 115.33 -65.68 -24.63
C SER A 262 114.67 -64.29 -24.60
N MET A 263 115.29 -63.28 -25.24
CA MET A 263 114.66 -61.96 -25.46
C MET A 263 113.44 -62.07 -26.38
N GLN A 264 113.47 -62.95 -27.39
CA GLN A 264 112.34 -63.14 -28.30
C GLN A 264 111.18 -63.90 -27.62
N GLU A 265 111.44 -64.86 -26.73
CA GLU A 265 110.41 -65.51 -25.92
C GLU A 265 109.74 -64.55 -24.93
N THR A 266 110.52 -63.74 -24.23
CA THR A 266 109.98 -62.76 -23.26
C THR A 266 109.16 -61.66 -23.95
N LEU A 267 109.58 -61.19 -25.13
CA LEU A 267 108.75 -60.32 -25.97
C LEU A 267 107.42 -60.99 -26.37
N ARG A 268 107.45 -62.21 -26.95
CA ARG A 268 106.23 -62.98 -27.29
C ARG A 268 105.30 -63.18 -26.10
N ALA A 269 105.85 -63.41 -24.90
CA ALA A 269 105.07 -63.57 -23.68
C ALA A 269 104.35 -62.27 -23.28
N SER A 270 105.04 -61.11 -23.34
CA SER A 270 104.43 -59.81 -23.06
C SER A 270 103.37 -59.41 -24.09
N GLU A 271 103.62 -59.64 -25.38
CA GLU A 271 102.64 -59.46 -26.47
C GLU A 271 101.36 -60.28 -26.23
N ALA A 272 101.50 -61.53 -25.79
CA ALA A 272 100.37 -62.40 -25.47
C ALA A 272 99.53 -61.90 -24.29
N VAL A 273 100.16 -61.32 -23.26
CA VAL A 273 99.45 -60.71 -22.11
C VAL A 273 98.70 -59.45 -22.55
N ILE A 274 99.34 -58.55 -23.31
CA ILE A 274 98.73 -57.33 -23.86
C ILE A 274 97.55 -57.69 -24.77
N ALA A 275 97.70 -58.71 -25.63
CA ALA A 275 96.64 -59.19 -26.49
C ALA A 275 95.44 -59.75 -25.71
N ARG A 276 95.67 -60.43 -24.57
CA ARG A 276 94.60 -60.94 -23.69
C ARG A 276 93.88 -59.81 -22.96
N GLN A 277 94.60 -58.81 -22.44
CA GLN A 277 93.99 -57.64 -21.81
C GLN A 277 93.14 -56.81 -22.79
N ASN A 278 93.65 -56.55 -24.00
CA ASN A 278 92.90 -55.82 -25.03
C ASN A 278 91.59 -56.54 -25.41
N ARG A 279 91.62 -57.86 -25.63
CA ARG A 279 90.39 -58.65 -25.90
C ARG A 279 89.37 -58.54 -24.76
N SER A 280 89.82 -58.63 -23.50
CA SER A 280 88.95 -58.48 -22.33
C SER A 280 88.29 -57.10 -22.28
N ARG A 281 89.09 -56.03 -22.41
CA ARG A 281 88.64 -54.64 -22.43
C ARG A 281 87.64 -54.38 -23.56
N ASP A 282 87.90 -54.89 -24.76
CA ASP A 282 87.08 -54.62 -25.93
C ASP A 282 85.78 -55.46 -25.93
N SER A 283 85.79 -56.64 -25.30
CA SER A 283 84.56 -57.38 -24.94
C SER A 283 83.69 -56.61 -23.93
N ALA A 284 84.30 -56.06 -22.87
CA ALA A 284 83.59 -55.28 -21.86
C ALA A 284 82.97 -54.00 -22.44
N LYS A 285 83.66 -53.33 -23.38
CA LYS A 285 83.07 -52.20 -24.15
C LYS A 285 81.84 -52.63 -24.94
N GLN A 286 81.89 -53.78 -25.63
CA GLN A 286 80.76 -54.26 -26.42
C GLN A 286 79.53 -54.54 -25.52
N GLN A 287 79.72 -55.15 -24.35
CA GLN A 287 78.66 -55.36 -23.37
C GLN A 287 78.06 -54.03 -22.85
N LEU A 288 78.90 -53.05 -22.48
CA LEU A 288 78.41 -51.72 -22.08
C LEU A 288 77.63 -51.01 -23.19
N HIS A 289 78.00 -51.22 -24.46
CA HIS A 289 77.24 -50.70 -25.60
C HIS A 289 75.89 -51.41 -25.81
N THR A 290 75.80 -52.74 -25.64
CA THR A 290 74.53 -53.46 -25.73
C THR A 290 73.59 -53.08 -24.60
N ASP A 291 74.08 -53.05 -23.36
CA ASP A 291 73.29 -52.72 -22.17
C ASP A 291 72.75 -51.28 -22.23
N LYS A 292 73.55 -50.35 -22.75
CA LYS A 292 73.10 -48.97 -23.02
C LYS A 292 72.00 -48.95 -24.08
N VAL A 293 72.19 -49.62 -25.22
CA VAL A 293 71.21 -49.62 -26.32
C VAL A 293 69.90 -50.28 -25.89
N ASP A 294 69.93 -51.35 -25.09
CA ASP A 294 68.72 -52.04 -24.64
C ASP A 294 68.01 -51.31 -23.48
N SER A 295 68.74 -50.58 -22.63
CA SER A 295 68.13 -49.66 -21.66
C SER A 295 67.53 -48.40 -22.32
N GLU A 296 68.12 -47.88 -23.39
CA GLU A 296 67.51 -46.82 -24.22
C GLU A 296 66.22 -47.31 -24.91
N LYS A 297 66.20 -48.52 -25.48
CA LYS A 297 64.98 -49.17 -26.01
C LYS A 297 63.90 -49.44 -24.96
N ALA A 298 64.30 -49.71 -23.71
CA ALA A 298 63.35 -49.90 -22.62
C ALA A 298 62.74 -48.55 -22.19
N LEU A 299 63.55 -47.49 -22.14
CA LEU A 299 63.09 -46.14 -21.81
C LEU A 299 62.09 -45.61 -22.84
N THR A 300 62.37 -45.73 -24.14
CA THR A 300 61.44 -45.27 -25.19
C THR A 300 60.09 -45.94 -25.09
N LYS A 301 60.03 -47.28 -24.99
CA LYS A 301 58.77 -48.03 -24.82
C LYS A 301 57.92 -47.55 -23.62
N VAL A 302 58.55 -47.20 -22.50
CA VAL A 302 57.85 -46.67 -21.31
C VAL A 302 57.33 -45.25 -21.56
N LEU A 303 58.08 -44.41 -22.28
CA LEU A 303 57.64 -43.08 -22.69
C LEU A 303 56.49 -43.14 -23.70
N ASP A 304 56.57 -44.04 -24.68
CA ASP A 304 55.55 -44.26 -25.71
C ASP A 304 54.24 -44.75 -25.08
N SER A 305 54.30 -45.72 -24.14
CA SER A 305 53.14 -46.16 -23.35
C SER A 305 52.51 -44.98 -22.60
N ARG A 306 53.30 -44.24 -21.82
CA ARG A 306 52.80 -43.06 -21.09
C ARG A 306 52.21 -41.98 -21.99
N HIS A 307 52.72 -41.83 -23.21
CA HIS A 307 52.17 -40.90 -24.20
C HIS A 307 50.81 -41.38 -24.69
N LEU A 308 50.65 -42.68 -24.95
CA LEU A 308 49.37 -43.29 -25.33
C LEU A 308 48.33 -43.22 -24.20
N ASP A 309 48.73 -43.56 -22.96
CA ASP A 309 47.89 -43.47 -21.77
C ASP A 309 47.40 -42.02 -21.55
N LYS A 310 48.29 -41.04 -21.75
CA LYS A 310 47.94 -39.62 -21.67
C LYS A 310 46.96 -39.20 -22.77
N LEU A 311 47.14 -39.67 -24.01
CA LEU A 311 46.24 -39.37 -25.12
C LEU A 311 44.83 -39.90 -24.85
N ASP A 312 44.70 -41.15 -24.40
CA ASP A 312 43.42 -41.75 -24.02
C ASP A 312 42.74 -40.97 -22.88
N LEU A 313 43.48 -40.64 -21.81
CA LEU A 313 42.98 -39.76 -20.75
C LEU A 313 42.47 -38.40 -21.27
N THR A 314 43.21 -37.74 -22.18
CA THR A 314 42.73 -36.48 -22.77
C THR A 314 41.51 -36.65 -23.68
N ALA A 315 41.39 -37.78 -24.39
CA ALA A 315 40.23 -38.08 -25.22
C ALA A 315 38.97 -38.35 -24.37
N ARG A 316 39.11 -39.08 -23.26
CA ARG A 316 38.02 -39.31 -22.29
C ARG A 316 37.52 -38.00 -21.69
N ILE A 317 38.43 -37.14 -21.21
CA ILE A 317 38.08 -35.82 -20.66
C ILE A 317 37.36 -34.96 -21.70
N ALA A 318 37.83 -34.95 -22.96
CA ALA A 318 37.18 -34.20 -24.04
C ALA A 318 35.75 -34.69 -24.35
N ASN A 319 35.50 -36.01 -24.27
CA ASN A 319 34.17 -36.58 -24.43
C ASN A 319 33.27 -36.26 -23.22
N GLU A 320 33.76 -36.42 -22.00
CA GLU A 320 33.00 -36.06 -20.78
C GLU A 320 32.64 -34.57 -20.75
N GLU A 321 33.54 -33.70 -21.22
CA GLU A 321 33.25 -32.27 -21.43
C GLU A 321 32.15 -32.04 -22.47
N ALA A 322 32.11 -32.82 -23.55
CA ALA A 322 31.09 -32.69 -24.60
C ALA A 322 29.71 -33.12 -24.08
N ASP A 323 29.64 -34.26 -23.39
CA ASP A 323 28.41 -34.77 -22.76
C ASP A 323 27.88 -33.81 -21.69
N GLN A 324 28.76 -33.22 -20.87
CA GLN A 324 28.40 -32.19 -19.90
C GLN A 324 27.82 -30.93 -20.57
N LYS A 325 28.39 -30.48 -21.69
CA LYS A 325 27.90 -29.33 -22.47
C LYS A 325 26.55 -29.60 -23.13
N GLU A 326 26.30 -30.82 -23.57
CA GLU A 326 24.99 -31.27 -24.07
C GLU A 326 23.94 -31.32 -22.94
N ALA A 327 24.27 -31.96 -21.82
CA ALA A 327 23.38 -32.06 -20.66
C ALA A 327 23.01 -30.68 -20.10
N PHE A 328 23.97 -29.76 -20.00
CA PHE A 328 23.72 -28.39 -19.57
C PHE A 328 22.77 -27.65 -20.53
N ARG A 329 22.94 -27.81 -21.85
CA ARG A 329 22.05 -27.17 -22.84
C ARG A 329 20.60 -27.63 -22.68
N ARG A 330 20.37 -28.93 -22.47
CA ARG A 330 19.00 -29.44 -22.26
C ARG A 330 18.38 -29.00 -20.93
N LEU A 331 19.17 -28.85 -19.88
CA LEU A 331 18.70 -28.26 -18.61
C LEU A 331 18.35 -26.78 -18.77
N GLN A 332 19.13 -26.04 -19.57
CA GLN A 332 18.84 -24.65 -19.94
C GLN A 332 17.54 -24.55 -20.76
N GLU A 333 17.37 -25.37 -21.80
CA GLU A 333 16.14 -25.44 -22.62
C GLU A 333 14.89 -25.75 -21.78
N LEU A 334 14.95 -26.70 -20.85
CA LEU A 334 13.85 -27.03 -19.93
C LEU A 334 13.50 -25.86 -19.00
N ARG A 335 14.52 -25.17 -18.48
CA ARG A 335 14.33 -23.98 -17.64
C ARG A 335 13.71 -22.83 -18.42
N ASP A 336 14.16 -22.60 -19.65
CA ASP A 336 13.67 -21.52 -20.51
C ASP A 336 12.22 -21.79 -20.93
N LEU A 337 11.84 -23.05 -21.20
CA LEU A 337 10.44 -23.46 -21.40
C LEU A 337 9.57 -23.22 -20.14
N GLN A 338 10.08 -23.54 -18.95
CA GLN A 338 9.37 -23.26 -17.69
C GLN A 338 9.19 -21.75 -17.48
N SER A 339 10.21 -20.93 -17.76
CA SER A 339 10.13 -19.48 -17.69
C SER A 339 9.15 -18.89 -18.72
N GLN A 340 9.14 -19.41 -19.95
CA GLN A 340 8.15 -19.03 -20.97
C GLN A 340 6.71 -19.35 -20.52
N ARG A 341 6.48 -20.52 -19.92
CA ARG A 341 5.17 -20.89 -19.35
C ARG A 341 4.74 -19.89 -18.27
N ILE A 342 5.62 -19.56 -17.32
CA ILE A 342 5.32 -18.60 -16.25
C ILE A 342 4.98 -17.21 -16.84
N ILE A 343 5.70 -16.76 -17.86
CA ILE A 343 5.41 -15.49 -18.56
C ILE A 343 4.04 -15.53 -19.27
N GLN A 344 3.64 -16.68 -19.83
CA GLN A 344 2.30 -16.85 -20.43
C GLN A 344 1.19 -16.85 -19.36
N GLU A 345 1.39 -17.55 -18.24
CA GLU A 345 0.45 -17.56 -17.11
C GLU A 345 0.27 -16.15 -16.50
N ILE A 346 1.37 -15.39 -16.33
CA ILE A 346 1.31 -13.99 -15.88
C ILE A 346 0.50 -13.14 -16.87
N ARG A 347 0.75 -13.23 -18.18
CA ARG A 347 0.01 -12.45 -19.19
C ARG A 347 -1.49 -12.75 -19.21
N LEU A 348 -1.90 -13.99 -18.95
CA LEU A 348 -3.32 -14.34 -18.82
C LEU A 348 -3.95 -13.70 -17.58
N VAL A 349 -3.23 -13.67 -16.46
CA VAL A 349 -3.67 -12.95 -15.24
C VAL A 349 -3.73 -11.44 -15.47
N GLU A 350 -2.75 -10.84 -16.15
CA GLU A 350 -2.77 -9.42 -16.53
C GLU A 350 -3.97 -9.07 -17.43
N GLN A 351 -4.30 -9.92 -18.40
CA GLN A 351 -5.47 -9.74 -19.28
C GLN A 351 -6.79 -9.82 -18.50
N GLU A 352 -6.94 -10.80 -17.60
CA GLU A 352 -8.14 -10.91 -16.77
C GLU A 352 -8.26 -9.79 -15.74
N LEU A 353 -7.16 -9.35 -15.13
CA LEU A 353 -7.15 -8.15 -14.27
C LEU A 353 -7.54 -6.89 -15.05
N CYS A 354 -7.07 -6.74 -16.30
CA CYS A 354 -7.47 -5.63 -17.16
C CYS A 354 -8.98 -5.68 -17.48
N ARG A 355 -9.51 -6.86 -17.81
CA ARG A 355 -10.95 -7.08 -18.08
C ARG A 355 -11.82 -6.81 -16.86
N LEU A 356 -11.41 -7.27 -15.68
CA LEU A 356 -12.09 -6.99 -14.41
C LEU A 356 -12.06 -5.49 -14.07
N THR A 357 -10.92 -4.82 -14.29
CA THR A 357 -10.78 -3.37 -14.07
C THR A 357 -11.73 -2.58 -14.98
N GLN A 358 -11.85 -2.97 -16.26
CA GLN A 358 -12.81 -2.38 -17.20
C GLN A 358 -14.26 -2.60 -16.75
N ALA A 359 -14.62 -3.84 -16.38
CA ALA A 359 -15.97 -4.15 -15.90
C ALA A 359 -16.33 -3.40 -14.60
N GLU A 360 -15.37 -3.20 -13.69
CA GLU A 360 -15.56 -2.34 -12.52
C GLU A 360 -15.77 -0.87 -12.90
N GLN A 361 -14.99 -0.35 -13.85
CA GLN A 361 -15.11 1.02 -14.31
C GLN A 361 -16.46 1.27 -15.00
N GLU A 362 -16.93 0.32 -15.81
CA GLU A 362 -18.26 0.34 -16.43
C GLU A 362 -19.39 0.24 -15.39
N ARG A 363 -19.28 -0.65 -14.39
CA ARG A 363 -20.24 -0.75 -13.29
C ARG A 363 -20.31 0.53 -12.46
N LYS A 364 -19.16 1.15 -12.16
CA LYS A 364 -19.09 2.45 -11.47
C LYS A 364 -19.73 3.54 -12.33
N ARG A 365 -19.43 3.58 -13.64
CA ARG A 365 -20.00 4.56 -14.58
C ARG A 365 -21.52 4.43 -14.74
N THR A 366 -22.05 3.22 -14.88
CA THR A 366 -23.50 2.98 -15.02
C THR A 366 -24.25 3.30 -13.72
N SER A 367 -23.71 2.91 -12.56
CA SER A 367 -24.26 3.29 -11.24
C SER A 367 -24.32 4.82 -11.05
N SER A 368 -23.23 5.53 -11.33
CA SER A 368 -23.20 7.00 -11.29
C SER A 368 -24.20 7.63 -12.28
N GLN A 369 -24.31 7.08 -13.49
CA GLN A 369 -25.26 7.58 -14.49
C GLN A 369 -26.72 7.38 -14.03
N GLN A 370 -27.05 6.24 -13.43
CA GLN A 370 -28.37 5.95 -12.85
C GLN A 370 -28.71 6.90 -11.70
N ALA A 371 -27.76 7.17 -10.81
CA ALA A 371 -27.92 8.14 -9.73
C ALA A 371 -28.17 9.56 -10.28
N ILE A 372 -27.41 9.99 -11.30
CA ILE A 372 -27.60 11.27 -11.97
C ILE A 372 -28.98 11.37 -12.63
N SER A 373 -29.44 10.33 -13.34
CA SER A 373 -30.77 10.34 -13.95
C SER A 373 -31.91 10.36 -12.92
N SER A 374 -31.77 9.63 -11.81
CA SER A 374 -32.74 9.64 -10.71
C SER A 374 -32.85 11.03 -10.06
N LEU A 375 -31.70 11.66 -9.77
CA LEU A 375 -31.66 13.04 -9.25
C LEU A 375 -32.21 14.06 -10.27
N ALA A 376 -31.99 13.87 -11.56
CA ALA A 376 -32.58 14.71 -12.61
C ALA A 376 -34.11 14.57 -12.68
N GLU A 377 -34.64 13.35 -12.55
CA GLU A 377 -36.08 13.09 -12.51
C GLU A 377 -36.72 13.68 -11.25
N GLN A 378 -36.09 13.53 -10.08
CA GLN A 378 -36.54 14.15 -8.83
C GLN A 378 -36.55 15.68 -8.92
N ARG A 379 -35.49 16.29 -9.48
CA ARG A 379 -35.44 17.73 -9.76
C ARG A 379 -36.56 18.15 -10.73
N GLY A 380 -36.85 17.36 -11.76
CA GLY A 380 -37.97 17.59 -12.67
C GLY A 380 -39.33 17.60 -11.96
N LYS A 381 -39.58 16.62 -11.10
CA LYS A 381 -40.81 16.54 -10.28
C LYS A 381 -40.93 17.71 -9.31
N LEU A 382 -39.85 18.12 -8.66
CA LEU A 382 -39.82 19.28 -7.77
C LEU A 382 -40.06 20.60 -8.53
N LEU A 383 -39.49 20.76 -9.73
CA LEU A 383 -39.74 21.93 -10.59
C LEU A 383 -41.19 21.97 -11.10
N GLN A 384 -41.80 20.83 -11.44
CA GLN A 384 -43.22 20.74 -11.78
C GLN A 384 -44.11 21.10 -10.58
N LEU A 385 -43.80 20.59 -9.39
CA LEU A 385 -44.51 20.95 -8.16
C LEU A 385 -44.40 22.46 -7.88
N LEU A 386 -43.19 23.03 -7.93
CA LEU A 386 -42.95 24.46 -7.75
C LEU A 386 -43.71 25.29 -8.78
N GLN A 387 -43.73 24.90 -10.06
CA GLN A 387 -44.51 25.59 -11.08
C GLN A 387 -46.03 25.48 -10.82
N SER A 388 -46.51 24.36 -10.29
CA SER A 388 -47.92 24.19 -9.92
C SER A 388 -48.31 25.04 -8.71
N LEU A 389 -47.43 25.16 -7.71
CA LEU A 389 -47.61 25.99 -6.53
C LEU A 389 -47.54 27.48 -6.87
N GLN A 390 -46.63 27.88 -7.77
CA GLN A 390 -46.58 29.24 -8.30
C GLN A 390 -47.89 29.57 -9.03
N LYS A 391 -48.35 28.73 -9.97
CA LYS A 391 -49.64 28.90 -10.64
C LYS A 391 -50.84 28.95 -9.67
N ALA A 392 -50.78 28.21 -8.56
CA ALA A 392 -51.82 28.26 -7.52
C ALA A 392 -51.75 29.57 -6.70
N LYS A 393 -50.54 30.05 -6.39
CA LYS A 393 -50.30 31.37 -5.78
C LYS A 393 -50.79 32.49 -6.69
N ASP A 394 -50.36 32.53 -7.95
CA ASP A 394 -50.75 33.55 -8.93
C ASP A 394 -52.29 33.63 -9.05
N ARG A 395 -52.95 32.47 -9.16
CA ARG A 395 -54.41 32.38 -9.14
C ARG A 395 -55.00 32.98 -7.87
N ARG A 396 -54.48 32.62 -6.70
CA ARG A 396 -54.98 33.14 -5.42
C ARG A 396 -54.76 34.64 -5.26
N GLU A 397 -53.66 35.19 -5.77
CA GLU A 397 -53.42 36.63 -5.82
C GLU A 397 -54.46 37.32 -6.73
N THR A 398 -54.77 36.76 -7.90
CA THR A 398 -55.85 37.31 -8.76
C THR A 398 -57.26 37.16 -8.15
N GLU A 399 -57.56 36.06 -7.43
CA GLU A 399 -58.82 35.93 -6.67
C GLU A 399 -58.95 37.02 -5.60
N LEU A 400 -57.87 37.32 -4.89
CA LEU A 400 -57.86 38.35 -3.85
C LEU A 400 -57.96 39.76 -4.44
N GLN A 401 -57.27 40.05 -5.55
CA GLN A 401 -57.40 41.31 -6.30
C GLN A 401 -58.84 41.52 -6.80
N ASN A 402 -59.46 40.50 -7.42
CA ASN A 402 -60.85 40.58 -7.88
C ASN A 402 -61.82 40.81 -6.71
N ARG A 403 -61.60 40.17 -5.55
CA ARG A 403 -62.40 40.39 -4.34
C ARG A 403 -62.23 41.80 -3.77
N LEU A 404 -61.03 42.38 -3.82
CA LEU A 404 -60.80 43.77 -3.40
C LEU A 404 -61.56 44.74 -4.31
N VAL A 405 -61.49 44.57 -5.64
CA VAL A 405 -62.25 45.37 -6.62
C VAL A 405 -63.76 45.20 -6.41
N GLU A 406 -64.25 43.99 -6.12
CA GLU A 406 -65.65 43.76 -5.75
C GLU A 406 -66.05 44.50 -4.46
N LEU A 407 -65.19 44.52 -3.43
CA LEU A 407 -65.45 45.20 -2.16
C LEU A 407 -65.44 46.72 -2.31
N GLU A 408 -64.53 47.27 -3.12
CA GLU A 408 -64.52 48.69 -3.48
C GLU A 408 -65.78 49.07 -4.27
N ALA A 409 -66.19 48.25 -5.24
CA ALA A 409 -67.41 48.47 -6.00
C ALA A 409 -68.69 48.31 -5.15
N ARG A 410 -68.70 47.43 -4.14
CA ARG A 410 -69.78 47.34 -3.14
C ARG A 410 -69.81 48.62 -2.30
N LYS A 411 -68.69 49.01 -1.68
CA LYS A 411 -68.54 50.24 -0.89
C LYS A 411 -69.00 51.49 -1.66
N LEU A 412 -68.74 51.59 -2.96
CA LEU A 412 -69.21 52.70 -3.79
C LEU A 412 -70.74 52.71 -3.98
N ARG A 413 -71.36 51.53 -4.14
CA ARG A 413 -72.84 51.41 -4.18
C ARG A 413 -73.47 51.69 -2.83
N ASP A 414 -72.90 51.15 -1.75
CA ASP A 414 -73.37 51.39 -0.39
C ASP A 414 -73.30 52.89 -0.04
N GLN A 415 -72.31 53.61 -0.59
CA GLN A 415 -72.22 55.08 -0.51
C GLN A 415 -73.30 55.80 -1.34
N THR A 416 -73.60 55.38 -2.57
CA THR A 416 -74.69 56.00 -3.35
C THR A 416 -76.05 55.74 -2.70
N ASP A 417 -76.29 54.53 -2.22
CA ASP A 417 -77.54 54.15 -1.56
C ASP A 417 -77.72 54.89 -0.23
N TYR A 418 -76.65 55.11 0.53
CA TYR A 418 -76.67 56.00 1.70
C TYR A 418 -77.15 57.41 1.33
N TRP A 419 -76.59 58.03 0.30
CA TRP A 419 -76.99 59.38 -0.12
C TRP A 419 -78.43 59.43 -0.64
N LEU A 420 -78.89 58.42 -1.40
CA LEU A 420 -80.30 58.30 -1.79
C LEU A 420 -81.22 58.19 -0.57
N VAL A 421 -80.88 57.36 0.42
CA VAL A 421 -81.67 57.21 1.66
C VAL A 421 -81.71 58.49 2.48
N GLN A 422 -80.64 59.28 2.55
CA GLN A 422 -80.69 60.59 3.21
C GLN A 422 -81.50 61.62 2.40
N TYR A 423 -81.42 61.61 1.07
CA TYR A 423 -82.22 62.50 0.21
C TYR A 423 -83.72 62.21 0.33
N GLN A 424 -84.10 60.93 0.29
CA GLN A 424 -85.47 60.46 0.54
C GLN A 424 -85.97 60.97 1.90
N ARG A 425 -85.19 60.74 2.98
CA ARG A 425 -85.49 61.22 4.34
C ARG A 425 -85.52 62.74 4.49
N LEU A 426 -84.93 63.50 3.57
CA LEU A 426 -85.02 64.96 3.54
C LEU A 426 -86.36 65.41 2.91
N MET A 427 -86.76 64.75 1.82
CA MET A 427 -88.05 64.97 1.15
C MET A 427 -89.23 64.58 2.05
N ASP A 428 -89.13 63.43 2.72
CA ASP A 428 -90.13 62.92 3.68
C ASP A 428 -90.26 63.81 4.94
N LYS A 429 -89.33 64.75 5.16
CA LYS A 429 -89.32 65.72 6.27
C LYS A 429 -89.77 67.13 5.88
N LYS A 430 -90.37 67.32 4.69
CA LYS A 430 -90.97 68.59 4.28
C LYS A 430 -92.04 69.03 5.31
N PRO A 431 -91.92 70.20 5.96
CA PRO A 431 -92.84 70.58 7.05
C PRO A 431 -94.29 70.74 6.58
N VAL A 432 -95.22 70.09 7.29
CA VAL A 432 -96.67 70.10 7.00
C VAL A 432 -97.33 71.46 7.31
N ALA A 433 -96.65 72.33 8.07
CA ALA A 433 -97.13 73.63 8.54
C ALA A 433 -97.42 74.70 7.45
N LEU A 434 -97.39 74.33 6.17
CA LEU A 434 -97.76 75.18 5.03
C LEU A 434 -99.19 74.94 4.50
N PHE A 435 -99.95 73.99 5.07
CA PHE A 435 -101.24 73.56 4.53
C PHE A 435 -102.47 73.83 5.43
N SER A 436 -102.31 74.44 6.61
CA SER A 436 -103.35 74.41 7.66
C SER A 436 -103.54 75.70 8.45
N VAL A 437 -103.52 76.86 7.79
CA VAL A 437 -104.00 78.14 8.37
C VAL A 437 -104.77 78.90 7.29
N GLN A 438 -106.00 78.46 7.00
CA GLN A 438 -106.89 79.13 6.03
C GLN A 438 -107.27 80.53 6.54
N LEU A 439 -106.69 81.56 5.94
CA LEU A 439 -106.93 82.99 6.16
C LEU A 439 -107.80 83.61 5.05
N ILE A 440 -108.46 82.77 4.26
CA ILE A 440 -109.42 83.15 3.23
C ILE A 440 -110.74 83.55 3.89
N ASP A 441 -111.36 84.62 3.39
CA ASP A 441 -112.72 85.02 3.77
C ASP A 441 -113.71 83.86 3.56
N PRO A 442 -114.49 83.44 4.58
CA PRO A 442 -115.36 82.27 4.49
C PRO A 442 -116.36 82.30 3.34
N ASP A 443 -116.84 83.47 2.91
CA ASP A 443 -117.76 83.56 1.77
C ASP A 443 -117.03 83.51 0.42
N VAL A 444 -115.76 83.91 0.34
CA VAL A 444 -114.89 83.63 -0.83
C VAL A 444 -114.64 82.13 -0.95
N TYR A 445 -114.36 81.44 0.16
CA TYR A 445 -114.14 79.98 0.13
C TYR A 445 -115.38 79.24 -0.40
N LYS A 446 -116.59 79.57 0.09
CA LYS A 446 -117.84 78.97 -0.39
C LYS A 446 -118.11 79.24 -1.87
N ILE A 447 -117.78 80.43 -2.38
CA ILE A 447 -117.94 80.75 -3.81
C ILE A 447 -116.96 79.92 -4.66
N LEU A 448 -115.73 79.72 -4.19
CA LEU A 448 -114.74 78.85 -4.88
C LEU A 448 -115.13 77.36 -4.80
N GLU A 449 -115.68 76.89 -3.69
CA GLU A 449 -116.20 75.53 -3.52
C GLU A 449 -117.40 75.27 -4.44
N ALA A 450 -118.41 76.14 -4.42
CA ALA A 450 -119.59 76.02 -5.29
C ALA A 450 -119.28 76.26 -6.79
N ALA A 451 -118.12 76.84 -7.12
CA ALA A 451 -117.62 76.99 -8.50
C ALA A 451 -116.71 75.84 -8.97
N ASP A 452 -116.41 74.85 -8.11
CA ASP A 452 -115.44 73.77 -8.32
C ASP A 452 -114.02 74.30 -8.64
N ALA A 453 -113.54 75.20 -7.77
CA ALA A 453 -112.33 75.99 -7.95
C ALA A 453 -111.39 75.98 -6.72
N ILE A 454 -111.55 75.04 -5.79
CA ILE A 454 -110.83 74.99 -4.50
C ILE A 454 -109.31 74.92 -4.68
N ASP A 455 -108.80 74.28 -5.74
CA ASP A 455 -107.36 74.22 -6.03
C ASP A 455 -106.70 75.60 -6.19
N TYR A 456 -107.48 76.64 -6.54
CA TYR A 456 -107.00 78.02 -6.65
C TYR A 456 -107.05 78.80 -5.33
N ALA A 457 -107.61 78.23 -4.25
CA ALA A 457 -107.80 78.91 -2.97
C ALA A 457 -106.49 79.52 -2.41
N ALA A 458 -105.36 78.82 -2.55
CA ALA A 458 -104.04 79.33 -2.16
C ALA A 458 -103.62 80.62 -2.89
N ASN A 459 -104.10 80.84 -4.12
CA ASN A 459 -103.86 82.10 -4.84
C ASN A 459 -104.75 83.23 -4.30
N PHE A 460 -106.02 82.95 -4.02
CA PHE A 460 -106.93 83.93 -3.40
C PHE A 460 -106.46 84.33 -1.99
N GLU A 461 -105.87 83.39 -1.26
CA GLU A 461 -105.19 83.63 0.03
C GLU A 461 -103.94 84.49 -0.12
N TYR A 462 -103.06 84.16 -1.08
CA TYR A 462 -101.85 84.94 -1.37
C TYR A 462 -102.17 86.41 -1.73
N HIS A 463 -103.22 86.62 -2.52
CA HIS A 463 -103.72 87.94 -2.89
C HIS A 463 -104.66 88.57 -1.85
N ARG A 464 -105.00 87.88 -0.76
CA ARG A 464 -105.85 88.34 0.37
C ARG A 464 -107.20 88.95 -0.06
N ILE A 465 -107.86 88.29 -0.99
CA ILE A 465 -109.13 88.76 -1.56
C ILE A 465 -110.27 88.50 -0.57
N THR A 466 -110.98 89.56 -0.19
CA THR A 466 -112.21 89.48 0.61
C THR A 466 -113.45 89.32 -0.28
N SER A 467 -114.55 88.88 0.34
CA SER A 467 -115.85 88.66 -0.30
C SER A 467 -116.33 89.91 -1.04
N ASP A 468 -116.40 91.05 -0.36
CA ASP A 468 -116.75 92.36 -0.95
C ASP A 468 -115.91 92.71 -2.20
N MET A 469 -114.61 92.39 -2.21
CA MET A 469 -113.75 92.64 -3.36
C MET A 469 -114.09 91.70 -4.51
N LEU A 470 -114.24 90.40 -4.23
CA LEU A 470 -114.63 89.39 -5.20
C LEU A 470 -115.95 89.76 -5.91
N MET A 471 -116.91 90.38 -5.19
CA MET A 471 -118.20 90.83 -5.74
C MET A 471 -118.08 91.86 -6.87
N SER A 472 -116.90 92.44 -7.10
CA SER A 472 -116.63 93.45 -8.14
C SER A 472 -115.76 92.96 -9.31
N PHE A 473 -115.29 91.72 -9.28
CA PHE A 473 -114.27 91.23 -10.23
C PHE A 473 -114.82 90.85 -11.61
N THR A 474 -113.97 91.00 -12.63
CA THR A 474 -114.20 90.56 -14.01
C THR A 474 -113.34 89.34 -14.38
N ASP A 475 -113.55 88.76 -15.58
CA ASP A 475 -112.71 87.64 -16.08
C ASP A 475 -111.22 88.00 -16.15
N ALA A 476 -110.88 89.28 -16.36
CA ALA A 476 -109.51 89.75 -16.44
C ALA A 476 -108.81 89.76 -15.08
N ASP A 477 -109.52 90.10 -14.01
CA ASP A 477 -108.96 90.23 -12.66
C ASP A 477 -108.66 88.83 -12.09
N LEU A 478 -109.61 87.91 -12.21
CA LEU A 478 -109.44 86.49 -11.91
C LEU A 478 -108.26 85.85 -12.66
N LEU A 479 -107.93 86.35 -13.86
CA LEU A 479 -106.76 85.91 -14.64
C LEU A 479 -105.45 86.43 -14.03
N GLN A 480 -105.39 87.68 -13.56
CA GLN A 480 -104.22 88.23 -12.86
C GLN A 480 -103.95 87.52 -11.52
N ILE A 481 -105.00 87.04 -10.85
CA ILE A 481 -104.94 86.23 -9.62
C ILE A 481 -104.45 84.79 -9.89
N GLY A 482 -104.18 84.44 -11.15
CA GLY A 482 -103.60 83.16 -11.54
C GLY A 482 -104.62 82.05 -11.81
N VAL A 483 -105.91 82.36 -11.93
CA VAL A 483 -106.93 81.41 -12.42
C VAL A 483 -106.89 81.37 -13.96
N TYR A 484 -105.81 80.80 -14.51
CA TYR A 484 -105.56 80.82 -15.96
C TYR A 484 -106.62 80.06 -16.79
N THR A 485 -107.36 79.15 -16.17
CA THR A 485 -108.43 78.34 -16.77
C THR A 485 -109.71 79.14 -17.03
N LEU A 486 -110.00 79.42 -18.31
CA LEU A 486 -111.19 80.17 -18.75
C LEU A 486 -112.53 79.54 -18.28
N GLY A 487 -112.59 78.21 -18.15
CA GLY A 487 -113.77 77.51 -17.64
C GLY A 487 -114.03 77.83 -16.16
N THR A 488 -113.00 77.70 -15.32
CA THR A 488 -113.09 77.95 -13.88
C THR A 488 -113.44 79.39 -13.58
N ARG A 489 -112.83 80.39 -14.25
CA ARG A 489 -113.19 81.81 -14.08
C ARG A 489 -114.67 82.10 -14.35
N LYS A 490 -115.22 81.54 -15.43
CA LYS A 490 -116.65 81.69 -15.76
C LYS A 490 -117.56 80.97 -14.77
N SER A 491 -117.11 79.86 -14.18
CA SER A 491 -117.82 79.19 -13.09
C SER A 491 -117.93 80.10 -11.86
N ILE A 492 -116.80 80.68 -11.42
CA ILE A 492 -116.71 81.58 -10.26
C ILE A 492 -117.65 82.78 -10.42
N LEU A 493 -117.59 83.49 -11.56
CA LEU A 493 -118.42 84.68 -11.79
C LEU A 493 -119.93 84.38 -11.74
N ARG A 494 -120.38 83.27 -12.33
CA ARG A 494 -121.80 82.86 -12.30
C ARG A 494 -122.26 82.49 -10.88
N VAL A 495 -121.45 81.76 -10.14
CA VAL A 495 -121.76 81.37 -8.74
C VAL A 495 -121.83 82.60 -7.84
N LEU A 496 -120.99 83.60 -8.12
CA LEU A 496 -120.97 84.86 -7.40
C LEU A 496 -122.24 85.71 -7.63
N GLU A 497 -122.75 85.80 -8.87
CA GLU A 497 -124.06 86.43 -9.16
C GLU A 497 -125.21 85.76 -8.37
N GLU A 498 -125.17 84.43 -8.26
CA GLU A 498 -126.12 83.68 -7.41
C GLU A 498 -125.92 83.91 -5.90
N TYR A 499 -124.69 84.16 -5.44
CA TYR A 499 -124.38 84.31 -4.02
C TYR A 499 -124.80 85.68 -3.48
N ILE A 500 -124.56 86.76 -4.25
CA ILE A 500 -125.09 88.11 -4.01
C ILE A 500 -126.62 88.07 -3.84
N SER A 501 -127.29 87.19 -4.58
CA SER A 501 -128.74 87.01 -4.54
C SER A 501 -129.24 86.26 -3.29
N LYS A 502 -128.37 85.60 -2.52
CA LYS A 502 -128.71 84.67 -1.42
C LYS A 502 -128.24 85.11 -0.03
N GLN A 503 -127.23 85.98 0.08
CA GLN A 503 -126.57 86.39 1.35
C GLN A 503 -127.44 87.29 2.28
N LYS A 504 -128.76 87.11 2.28
CA LYS A 504 -129.75 87.98 2.95
C LYS A 504 -130.40 87.38 4.21
N LEU A 505 -130.09 86.14 4.58
CA LEU A 505 -130.68 85.46 5.76
C LEU A 505 -129.68 84.58 6.55
N GLU A 506 -129.16 85.15 7.65
CA GLU A 506 -128.93 84.54 8.99
C GLU A 506 -127.81 83.48 9.25
N LEU A 507 -127.58 83.20 10.56
CA LEU A 507 -126.35 82.73 11.24
C LEU A 507 -126.70 81.80 12.47
N PRO A 508 -125.88 81.58 13.56
CA PRO A 508 -124.75 80.64 13.70
C PRO A 508 -124.69 79.78 15.03
N GLU A 509 -123.50 79.19 15.35
CA GLU A 509 -122.86 78.97 16.70
C GLU A 509 -122.79 77.56 17.44
N PRO A 510 -121.81 77.29 18.39
CA PRO A 510 -120.97 76.05 18.38
C PRO A 510 -120.43 75.49 19.78
N SER A 511 -119.20 74.89 19.80
CA SER A 511 -118.24 74.61 20.95
C SER A 511 -118.29 73.23 21.70
N ALA A 512 -117.25 72.62 22.39
CA ALA A 512 -115.81 72.89 22.74
C ALA A 512 -114.95 71.59 23.10
N PRO A 513 -113.56 71.60 23.23
CA PRO A 513 -112.65 70.40 23.08
C PRO A 513 -111.68 69.78 24.19
N PRO A 514 -110.30 69.98 24.33
CA PRO A 514 -109.27 68.88 24.43
C PRO A 514 -108.07 68.93 25.48
N GLN A 515 -106.97 68.11 25.30
CA GLN A 515 -105.56 68.08 25.91
C GLN A 515 -105.21 67.03 27.03
N ASP A 516 -103.96 66.61 27.44
CA ASP A 516 -102.50 66.91 27.16
C ASP A 516 -101.52 65.67 27.44
N LEU A 517 -100.15 65.77 27.52
CA LEU A 517 -99.16 64.61 27.44
C LEU A 517 -97.92 64.36 28.43
N PRO A 518 -96.58 64.59 28.16
CA PRO A 518 -95.47 63.57 28.32
C PRO A 518 -94.09 63.96 29.00
N SER A 519 -93.09 63.03 29.16
CA SER A 519 -91.57 63.18 29.01
C SER A 519 -90.57 62.18 29.78
N ALA A 520 -89.21 62.36 29.73
CA ALA A 520 -88.02 61.59 30.28
C ALA A 520 -86.72 62.51 30.45
N PRO A 521 -85.39 62.16 30.60
CA PRO A 521 -84.52 60.92 30.76
C PRO A 521 -83.57 60.97 32.06
N PRO A 522 -82.18 60.87 32.23
CA PRO A 522 -80.93 60.53 31.43
C PRO A 522 -79.76 59.66 32.15
N PRO A 523 -78.40 59.96 32.34
CA PRO A 523 -77.25 58.97 32.55
C PRO A 523 -76.36 59.21 33.86
N PRO A 524 -74.97 59.09 34.05
CA PRO A 524 -73.74 58.54 33.35
C PRO A 524 -72.52 57.92 34.22
N LEU A 525 -71.33 57.60 33.58
CA LEU A 525 -69.86 57.68 34.00
C LEU A 525 -69.01 56.63 34.83
N SER A 526 -67.82 56.20 34.29
CA SER A 526 -66.46 56.02 34.96
C SER A 526 -65.33 55.42 34.00
N LYS A 527 -64.04 55.29 34.43
CA LYS A 527 -62.78 54.93 33.66
C LYS A 527 -61.70 54.24 34.59
N PRO A 528 -60.41 54.01 34.19
CA PRO A 528 -59.82 53.06 33.21
C PRO A 528 -58.64 52.19 33.79
N ALA A 529 -58.04 51.27 33.01
CA ALA A 529 -56.69 50.71 33.27
C ALA A 529 -56.00 50.11 32.00
N ASP A 530 -54.78 50.59 31.73
CA ASP A 530 -53.55 50.05 31.10
C ASP A 530 -53.52 48.99 29.96
N PHE A 531 -52.43 49.04 29.18
CA PHE A 531 -52.08 48.21 28.02
C PHE A 531 -50.89 47.27 28.33
N GLU A 532 -50.86 46.09 27.71
CA GLU A 532 -49.71 45.55 26.94
C GLU A 532 -50.17 44.29 26.19
N ASP A 533 -49.94 44.23 24.86
CA ASP A 533 -50.37 43.12 23.98
C ASP A 533 -49.15 42.29 23.52
N ASP A 534 -49.31 40.96 23.49
CA ASP A 534 -48.28 40.00 23.08
C ASP A 534 -48.20 39.89 21.54
N GLU A 535 -47.20 40.54 20.92
CA GLU A 535 -46.93 40.42 19.47
C GLU A 535 -45.55 39.80 19.20
N GLN A 536 -45.48 38.47 19.07
CA GLN A 536 -44.24 37.74 18.79
C GLN A 536 -44.32 36.92 17.49
N LEU A 537 -43.44 37.27 16.55
CA LEU A 537 -43.30 36.64 15.24
C LEU A 537 -42.57 35.27 15.33
N PRO A 538 -43.04 34.23 14.62
CA PRO A 538 -42.36 32.93 14.61
C PRO A 538 -41.06 32.96 13.80
N GLN A 539 -39.91 32.77 14.47
CA GLN A 539 -38.62 32.54 13.83
C GLN A 539 -38.39 31.04 13.50
N PRO A 540 -37.57 30.71 12.48
CA PRO A 540 -37.41 29.34 12.00
C PRO A 540 -36.56 28.46 12.95
N SER A 541 -37.01 27.22 13.17
CA SER A 541 -36.30 26.24 14.01
C SER A 541 -35.15 25.56 13.25
N ALA A 542 -33.91 26.01 13.47
CA ALA A 542 -32.70 25.27 13.13
C ALA A 542 -31.62 25.52 14.22
N PRO A 543 -30.86 24.49 14.65
CA PRO A 543 -29.81 24.67 15.64
C PRO A 543 -28.59 25.40 15.05
N PRO A 544 -27.84 26.18 15.86
CA PRO A 544 -26.63 26.84 15.38
C PRO A 544 -25.54 25.80 15.08
N LEU A 545 -24.95 25.90 13.89
CA LEU A 545 -23.73 25.18 13.53
C LEU A 545 -22.55 25.70 14.37
N PRO A 546 -21.66 24.82 14.87
CA PRO A 546 -20.39 25.28 15.45
C PRO A 546 -19.52 25.96 14.38
N PRO A 547 -18.64 26.90 14.75
CA PRO A 547 -17.71 27.50 13.79
C PRO A 547 -16.77 26.43 13.24
N ILE A 548 -16.78 26.24 11.91
CA ILE A 548 -15.84 25.35 11.22
C ILE A 548 -14.48 26.03 11.12
N LEU A 549 -13.80 26.16 12.26
CA LEU A 549 -12.35 26.11 12.30
C LEU A 549 -11.96 24.66 12.05
N ALA A 550 -11.58 24.36 10.81
CA ALA A 550 -11.15 23.03 10.40
C ALA A 550 -9.84 22.66 11.11
N ARG A 551 -9.94 22.03 12.29
CA ARG A 551 -8.84 21.32 12.92
C ARG A 551 -8.49 20.11 12.07
N PHE A 552 -7.64 20.34 11.06
CA PHE A 552 -6.94 19.29 10.34
C PHE A 552 -5.87 18.68 11.27
N GLU A 553 -6.31 17.82 12.20
CA GLU A 553 -5.46 16.83 12.88
C GLU A 553 -5.04 15.76 11.85
N SER A 554 -4.27 16.24 10.86
CA SER A 554 -3.76 15.50 9.72
C SER A 554 -2.35 15.01 10.05
N GLU A 555 -2.16 13.70 10.08
CA GLU A 555 -0.87 13.10 10.37
C GLU A 555 0.13 13.35 9.21
N CYS A 556 1.39 13.61 9.57
CA CYS A 556 2.48 13.82 8.62
C CYS A 556 2.64 12.59 7.73
N CYS A 557 2.48 12.75 6.42
CA CYS A 557 2.54 11.62 5.47
C CYS A 557 3.92 10.90 5.41
N VAL A 558 4.95 11.47 6.05
CA VAL A 558 6.31 10.91 6.12
C VAL A 558 6.56 10.10 7.39
N CYS A 559 6.08 10.54 8.56
CA CYS A 559 6.34 9.86 9.85
C CYS A 559 5.10 9.28 10.52
N GLN A 560 3.89 9.69 10.15
CA GLN A 560 2.58 9.27 10.68
C GLN A 560 2.36 9.53 12.19
N GLU A 561 3.39 9.88 12.96
CA GLU A 561 3.36 10.14 14.41
C GLU A 561 2.98 11.58 14.82
N ARG A 562 3.02 12.55 13.89
CA ARG A 562 3.00 13.99 14.22
C ARG A 562 2.08 14.76 13.27
N GLY A 563 1.29 15.68 13.80
CA GLY A 563 0.42 16.56 13.00
C GLY A 563 1.19 17.42 11.98
N CYS A 564 0.56 17.69 10.84
CA CYS A 564 1.10 18.56 9.80
C CYS A 564 1.11 20.02 10.28
N SER A 565 2.26 20.69 10.15
CA SER A 565 2.47 22.05 10.67
C SER A 565 3.24 22.97 9.73
N ILE A 566 3.51 22.55 8.49
CA ILE A 566 4.17 23.37 7.46
C ILE A 566 3.33 23.41 6.19
N ILE A 567 3.17 24.62 5.65
CA ILE A 567 2.70 24.89 4.30
C ILE A 567 3.91 24.90 3.35
N PHE A 568 3.83 24.12 2.29
CA PHE A 568 4.80 24.12 1.19
C PHE A 568 4.43 25.15 0.11
N LEU A 569 5.37 26.01 -0.28
CA LEU A 569 5.21 26.94 -1.41
C LEU A 569 6.08 26.49 -2.60
N PRO A 570 5.60 26.65 -3.86
CA PRO A 570 4.37 27.35 -4.25
C PRO A 570 3.08 26.50 -4.18
N CYS A 571 3.14 25.21 -3.81
CA CYS A 571 2.03 24.28 -4.03
C CYS A 571 0.89 24.31 -2.98
N GLY A 572 1.00 25.07 -1.89
CA GLY A 572 -0.02 25.25 -0.86
C GLY A 572 -0.30 24.06 0.06
N HIS A 573 0.40 22.93 -0.09
CA HIS A 573 0.07 21.70 0.62
C HIS A 573 0.58 21.71 2.07
N VAL A 574 -0.29 21.27 3.00
CA VAL A 574 0.02 21.03 4.41
C VAL A 574 0.00 19.53 4.66
N CYS A 575 1.16 18.88 4.55
CA CYS A 575 1.27 17.41 4.58
C CYS A 575 2.48 16.87 5.36
N CYS A 576 3.31 17.75 5.94
CA CYS A 576 4.46 17.37 6.77
C CYS A 576 4.46 18.12 8.11
N CYS A 577 5.00 17.47 9.14
CA CYS A 577 5.35 18.11 10.40
C CYS A 577 6.70 18.85 10.28
N GLY A 578 6.96 19.77 11.21
CA GLY A 578 8.18 20.59 11.26
C GLY A 578 9.50 19.84 11.01
N THR A 579 9.66 18.67 11.64
CA THR A 579 10.89 17.86 11.57
C THR A 579 11.03 16.99 10.31
N CYS A 580 9.96 16.81 9.53
CA CYS A 580 10.01 16.04 8.28
C CYS A 580 10.20 16.93 7.05
N ALA A 581 9.76 18.19 7.11
CA ALA A 581 9.94 19.15 6.01
C ALA A 581 11.41 19.56 5.79
N SER A 582 12.26 19.54 6.81
CA SER A 582 13.68 19.94 6.73
C SER A 582 14.58 19.00 5.92
N HIS A 583 14.02 17.90 5.39
CA HIS A 583 14.73 16.87 4.62
C HIS A 583 14.02 16.55 3.30
N LEU A 584 13.24 17.50 2.76
CA LEU A 584 12.48 17.35 1.52
C LEU A 584 12.76 18.53 0.57
N ASP A 585 13.16 18.23 -0.67
CA ASP A 585 13.29 19.21 -1.76
C ASP A 585 12.01 19.29 -2.63
N GLN A 586 11.08 18.35 -2.45
CA GLN A 586 9.83 18.22 -3.20
C GLN A 586 8.66 17.88 -2.27
N CYS A 587 7.48 18.42 -2.57
CA CYS A 587 6.26 18.10 -1.83
C CYS A 587 5.85 16.62 -2.07
N PRO A 588 5.66 15.79 -1.03
CA PRO A 588 5.38 14.36 -1.21
C PRO A 588 4.02 14.07 -1.86
N LEU A 589 3.04 14.98 -1.78
CA LEU A 589 1.73 14.82 -2.41
C LEU A 589 1.74 15.15 -3.92
N CYS A 590 2.26 16.32 -4.31
CA CYS A 590 2.17 16.82 -5.68
C CYS A 590 3.49 16.80 -6.47
N ARG A 591 4.62 16.46 -5.83
CA ARG A 591 5.99 16.41 -6.38
C ARG A 591 6.54 17.72 -6.95
N CYS A 592 5.86 18.85 -6.73
CA CYS A 592 6.43 20.17 -6.98
C CYS A 592 7.68 20.39 -6.13
N THR A 593 8.72 20.97 -6.72
CA THR A 593 9.90 21.48 -6.01
C THR A 593 9.52 22.56 -5.02
N LEU A 594 10.21 22.59 -3.88
CA LEU A 594 9.92 23.49 -2.77
C LEU A 594 10.79 24.74 -2.81
N GLU A 595 10.16 25.90 -2.84
CA GLU A 595 10.84 27.20 -2.83
C GLU A 595 10.88 27.80 -1.41
N GLN A 596 9.79 27.65 -0.65
CA GLN A 596 9.69 28.08 0.75
C GLN A 596 8.81 27.14 1.57
N CYS A 597 9.12 27.03 2.86
CA CYS A 597 8.33 26.30 3.85
C CYS A 597 7.87 27.29 4.93
N VAL A 598 6.55 27.44 5.12
CA VAL A 598 5.98 28.34 6.12
C VAL A 598 5.39 27.51 7.26
N GLN A 599 5.93 27.67 8.46
CA GLN A 599 5.40 26.98 9.65
C GLN A 599 4.12 27.67 10.13
N LEU A 600 3.06 26.88 10.35
CA LEU A 600 1.84 27.31 11.00
C LEU A 600 2.10 27.48 12.51
N SER A 601 1.94 28.71 13.00
CA SER A 601 1.79 28.99 14.42
C SER A 601 0.38 28.59 14.87
N THR A 602 0.30 27.66 15.83
CA THR A 602 -0.93 27.20 16.49
C THR A 602 -1.46 28.22 17.48
#